data_AF-A0A7S4KN02-F1
#
_entry.id   AF-A0A7S4KN02-F1
#
_cell.length_a   1.000
_cell.length_b   1.000
_cell.length_c   1.000
_cell.angle_alpha   90.00
_cell.angle_beta   90.00
_cell.angle_gamma   90.00
#
_symmetry.space_group_name_H-M   'P 1'
#
loop_
_entity.id
_entity.type
_entity.pdbx_description
1 polymer ?
#
loop_
_entity_poly.entity_id
_entity_poly.type
_entity_poly.pdbx_seq_one_letter_code
_entity_poly.pdbx_strand_id
1 'polypeptide(L)'
;DKVAPVCYKTLTGGDGEPIMGQEVRAAIDGEIKRLTSQAYSNAKKILTQHEDKLHLLAQELIEKETLTGNEVRAILGLPPMKQELEQPEAKQDQQGKLEAGKDGSSGKKNTWFGR
;
A
#
# COMPACT_ATOMS: atom_id res chain seq x y z
N ASP A 1 -30.17 -7.41 3.38
CA ASP A 1 -29.17 -7.54 4.46
C ASP A 1 -29.82 -8.12 5.70
N LYS A 2 -29.24 -9.20 6.26
CA LYS A 2 -29.80 -9.90 7.45
C LYS A 2 -29.30 -9.32 8.78
N VAL A 3 -28.27 -8.48 8.74
CA VAL A 3 -27.71 -7.81 9.90
C VAL A 3 -28.06 -6.33 9.80
N ALA A 4 -28.93 -5.86 10.69
CA ALA A 4 -29.34 -4.46 10.79
C ALA A 4 -28.16 -3.57 11.25
N PRO A 5 -28.21 -2.23 11.10
CA PRO A 5 -27.15 -1.34 11.56
C PRO A 5 -27.08 -1.33 13.10
N VAL A 6 -26.35 -2.29 13.65
CA VAL A 6 -26.09 -2.47 15.08
C VAL A 6 -24.59 -2.67 15.25
N CYS A 7 -23.98 -1.96 16.21
CA CYS A 7 -22.58 -2.12 16.55
C CYS A 7 -22.39 -3.38 17.42
N TYR A 8 -21.72 -4.40 16.90
CA TYR A 8 -21.38 -5.62 17.64
C TYR A 8 -19.93 -5.64 18.17
N LYS A 9 -19.17 -4.55 17.96
CA LYS A 9 -17.72 -4.48 18.20
C LYS A 9 -17.31 -4.36 19.67
N THR A 10 -18.20 -3.89 20.55
CA THR A 10 -17.88 -3.53 21.95
C THR A 10 -18.29 -4.59 22.97
N LEU A 11 -18.58 -5.81 22.54
CA LEU A 11 -19.36 -6.74 23.35
C LEU A 11 -18.62 -8.03 23.71
N THR A 12 -17.29 -7.93 23.83
CA THR A 12 -16.47 -8.92 24.55
C THR A 12 -16.32 -8.46 25.99
N GLY A 13 -16.80 -9.25 26.95
CA GLY A 13 -16.44 -9.06 28.36
C GLY A 13 -14.91 -9.15 28.56
N GLY A 14 -14.43 -8.83 29.76
CA GLY A 14 -12.99 -8.91 30.11
C GLY A 14 -12.36 -10.31 29.95
N ASP A 15 -13.21 -11.30 29.68
CA ASP A 15 -13.01 -12.73 29.45
C ASP A 15 -13.14 -13.14 27.96
N GLY A 16 -13.44 -12.20 27.05
CA GLY A 16 -13.54 -12.47 25.61
C GLY A 16 -14.85 -13.14 25.18
N GLU A 17 -15.81 -13.32 26.09
CA GLU A 17 -17.10 -13.91 25.74
C GLU A 17 -18.01 -12.88 25.07
N PRO A 18 -18.57 -13.20 23.88
CA PRO A 18 -19.47 -12.31 23.17
C PRO A 18 -20.85 -12.30 23.83
N ILE A 19 -21.37 -11.13 24.20
CA ILE A 19 -22.71 -11.02 24.81
C ILE A 19 -23.88 -11.20 23.80
N MET A 20 -23.59 -11.65 22.58
CA MET A 20 -24.59 -11.80 21.53
C MET A 20 -25.17 -13.22 21.52
N GLY A 21 -26.48 -13.33 21.30
CA GLY A 21 -27.15 -14.62 21.11
C GLY A 21 -26.56 -15.43 19.95
N GLN A 22 -26.60 -16.75 20.09
CA GLN A 22 -26.01 -17.70 19.13
C GLN A 22 -26.54 -17.51 17.70
N GLU A 23 -27.82 -17.18 17.54
CA GLU A 23 -28.45 -16.91 16.24
C GLU A 23 -27.84 -15.69 15.55
N VAL A 24 -27.58 -14.61 16.30
CA VAL A 24 -26.97 -13.38 15.78
C VAL A 24 -25.52 -13.63 15.37
N ARG A 25 -24.78 -14.43 16.16
CA ARG A 25 -23.41 -14.82 15.83
C ARG A 25 -23.36 -15.65 14.55
N ALA A 26 -24.25 -16.63 14.40
CA ALA A 26 -24.37 -17.42 13.18
C ALA A 26 -24.75 -16.58 11.96
N ALA A 27 -25.62 -15.58 12.13
CA ALA A 27 -25.96 -14.63 11.07
C ALA A 27 -24.75 -13.77 10.65
N ILE A 28 -23.96 -13.27 11.61
CA ILE A 28 -22.73 -12.52 11.35
C ILE A 28 -21.70 -13.39 10.60
N ASP A 29 -21.42 -14.60 11.08
CA ASP A 29 -20.46 -15.50 10.43
C ASP A 29 -20.89 -15.86 9.01
N GLY A 30 -22.20 -16.05 8.79
CA GLY A 30 -22.77 -16.26 7.46
C GLY A 30 -22.52 -15.07 6.52
N GLU A 31 -22.69 -13.84 7.03
CA GLU A 31 -22.46 -12.63 6.25
C GLU A 31 -20.97 -12.40 5.94
N ILE A 32 -20.08 -12.66 6.90
CA ILE A 32 -18.62 -12.61 6.70
C ILE A 32 -18.20 -13.58 5.60
N LYS A 33 -18.70 -14.82 5.64
CA LYS A 33 -18.42 -15.81 4.59
C LYS A 33 -18.93 -15.32 3.24
N ARG A 34 -20.18 -14.82 3.18
CA ARG A 34 -20.78 -14.29 1.94
C ARG A 34 -19.93 -13.17 1.33
N LEU A 35 -19.53 -12.18 2.13
CA LEU A 35 -18.71 -11.05 1.70
C LEU A 35 -17.33 -11.52 1.21
N THR A 36 -16.69 -12.41 1.95
CA THR A 36 -15.36 -12.93 1.60
C THR A 36 -15.41 -13.74 0.31
N SER A 37 -16.41 -14.63 0.17
CA SER A 37 -16.61 -15.42 -1.05
C SER A 37 -16.94 -14.54 -2.26
N GLN A 38 -17.72 -13.47 -2.08
CA GLN A 38 -18.02 -12.51 -3.14
C GLN A 38 -16.77 -11.74 -3.57
N ALA A 39 -15.97 -11.24 -2.61
CA ALA A 39 -14.72 -10.55 -2.88
C ALA A 39 -13.72 -11.46 -3.60
N TYR A 40 -13.57 -12.71 -3.15
CA TYR A 40 -12.72 -13.71 -3.81
C TYR A 40 -13.17 -14.00 -5.24
N SER A 41 -14.47 -14.24 -5.43
CA SER A 41 -15.02 -14.51 -6.76
C SER A 41 -14.85 -13.33 -7.70
N ASN A 42 -14.99 -12.10 -7.19
CA ASN A 42 -14.76 -10.89 -7.96
C ASN A 42 -13.28 -10.74 -8.35
N ALA A 43 -12.37 -10.89 -7.39
CA ALA A 43 -10.93 -10.85 -7.65
C ALA A 43 -10.53 -11.91 -8.68
N LYS A 44 -11.00 -13.16 -8.52
CA LYS A 44 -10.76 -14.24 -9.47
C LYS A 44 -11.27 -13.89 -10.87
N LYS A 45 -12.49 -13.36 -10.99
CA LYS A 45 -13.04 -12.92 -12.28
C LYS A 45 -12.16 -11.87 -12.95
N ILE A 46 -11.77 -10.82 -12.22
CA ILE A 46 -10.91 -9.74 -12.74
C ILE A 46 -9.57 -10.32 -13.23
N LEU A 47 -8.94 -11.19 -12.44
CA LEU A 47 -7.67 -11.82 -12.79
C LEU A 47 -7.81 -12.72 -14.03
N THR A 48 -8.87 -13.53 -14.13
CA THR A 48 -9.11 -14.38 -15.31
C THR A 48 -9.49 -13.59 -16.56
N GLN A 49 -10.17 -12.45 -16.42
CA GLN A 49 -10.53 -11.59 -17.55
C GLN A 49 -9.32 -10.82 -18.12
N HIS A 50 -8.30 -10.61 -17.30
CA HIS A 50 -7.09 -9.88 -17.67
C HIS A 50 -5.85 -10.77 -17.60
N GLU A 51 -6.02 -12.06 -17.89
CA GLU A 51 -4.95 -13.06 -17.78
C GLU A 51 -3.74 -12.70 -18.66
N ASP A 52 -3.97 -12.17 -19.86
CA ASP A 52 -2.91 -11.70 -20.76
C ASP A 52 -2.01 -10.64 -20.10
N LYS A 53 -2.62 -9.69 -19.37
CA LYS A 53 -1.89 -8.64 -18.66
C LYS A 53 -1.17 -9.18 -17.42
N LEU A 54 -1.74 -10.20 -16.78
CA LEU A 54 -1.10 -10.89 -15.65
C LEU A 54 0.17 -11.60 -16.10
N HIS A 55 0.13 -12.33 -17.21
CA HIS A 55 1.30 -13.00 -17.79
C HIS A 55 2.37 -11.99 -18.21
N LEU A 56 1.98 -10.86 -18.81
CA LEU A 56 2.92 -9.81 -19.19
C LEU A 56 3.60 -9.16 -17.96
N LEU A 57 2.83 -8.89 -16.89
CA LEU A 57 3.41 -8.41 -15.63
C LEU A 57 4.38 -9.43 -15.01
N ALA A 58 4.03 -10.71 -15.04
CA ALA A 58 4.88 -11.77 -14.51
C ALA A 58 6.20 -11.89 -15.30
N GLN A 59 6.14 -11.79 -16.62
CA GLN A 59 7.32 -11.81 -17.48
C GLN A 59 8.27 -10.63 -17.17
N GLU A 60 7.73 -9.42 -17.06
CA GLU A 60 8.51 -8.22 -16.72
C GLU A 60 9.14 -8.32 -15.32
N LEU A 61 8.45 -8.92 -14.34
CA LEU A 61 9.00 -9.16 -13.00
C LEU A 61 10.15 -10.18 -13.01
N ILE A 62 10.10 -11.18 -13.89
CA ILE A 62 11.20 -12.13 -14.07
C ILE A 62 12.45 -11.43 -14.64
N GLU A 63 12.25 -10.46 -15.54
CA GLU A 63 13.36 -9.75 -16.19
C GLU A 63 14.00 -8.67 -15.31
N LYS A 64 13.18 -7.92 -14.54
CA LYS A 64 13.63 -6.71 -13.81
C LYS A 64 13.71 -6.88 -12.29
N GLU A 65 13.27 -8.00 -11.74
CA GLU A 65 13.13 -8.32 -10.30
C GLU A 65 12.17 -7.41 -9.50
N THR A 66 12.07 -6.14 -9.88
CA THR A 66 11.23 -5.11 -9.26
C THR A 66 10.63 -4.21 -10.34
N LEU A 67 9.40 -3.74 -10.11
CA LEU A 67 8.72 -2.78 -10.98
C LEU A 67 8.17 -1.64 -10.13
N THR A 68 8.33 -0.40 -10.59
CA THR A 68 7.73 0.77 -9.97
C THR A 68 6.23 0.88 -10.27
N GLY A 69 5.48 1.59 -9.43
CA GLY A 69 4.04 1.76 -9.62
C GLY A 69 3.64 2.40 -10.95
N ASN A 70 4.51 3.23 -11.54
CA ASN A 70 4.28 3.81 -12.87
C ASN A 70 4.52 2.80 -13.99
N GLU A 71 5.52 1.92 -13.88
CA GLU A 71 5.79 0.86 -14.85
C GLU A 71 4.65 -0.17 -14.87
N VAL A 72 4.15 -0.57 -13.70
CA VAL A 72 2.98 -1.46 -13.61
C VAL A 72 1.75 -0.83 -14.28
N ARG A 73 1.52 0.47 -14.06
CA ARG A 73 0.41 1.20 -14.71
C ARG A 73 0.58 1.29 -16.22
N ALA A 74 1.80 1.51 -16.71
CA ALA A 74 2.11 1.52 -18.13
C ALA A 74 1.79 0.16 -18.78
N ILE A 75 2.24 -0.95 -18.16
CA ILE A 75 1.92 -2.31 -18.58
C ILE A 75 0.40 -2.57 -18.62
N LEU A 76 -0.34 -2.06 -17.64
CA LEU A 76 -1.79 -2.24 -17.56
C LEU A 76 -2.58 -1.30 -18.49
N GLY A 77 -1.94 -0.32 -19.13
CA GLY A 77 -2.57 0.71 -19.95
C GLY A 77 -3.33 1.77 -19.15
N LEU A 78 -2.93 1.99 -17.89
CA LEU A 78 -3.54 2.95 -16.97
C LEU A 78 -2.78 4.29 -16.98
N PRO A 79 -3.46 5.42 -16.72
CA PRO A 79 -2.78 6.70 -16.61
C PRO A 79 -1.73 6.66 -15.48
N PRO A 80 -0.61 7.39 -15.66
CA PRO A 80 0.43 7.46 -14.64
C PRO A 80 -0.15 8.03 -13.33
N MET A 81 0.40 7.57 -12.22
CA MET A 81 -0.01 8.10 -10.92
C MET A 81 0.35 9.58 -10.87
N LYS A 82 -0.59 10.45 -10.48
CA LYS A 82 -0.29 11.86 -10.22
C LYS A 82 0.77 11.90 -9.12
N GLN A 83 1.98 12.33 -9.45
CA GLN A 83 3.05 12.49 -8.48
C GLN A 83 2.67 13.65 -7.55
N GLU A 84 2.22 13.32 -6.35
CA GLU A 84 2.17 14.29 -5.25
C GLU A 84 3.56 14.34 -4.63
N LEU A 85 4.37 15.28 -5.16
CA LEU A 85 5.63 15.82 -4.66
C LEU A 85 6.66 14.82 -4.10
N GLU A 86 7.75 14.70 -4.86
CA GLU A 86 9.00 14.02 -4.56
C GLU A 86 9.47 14.25 -3.11
N GLN A 87 9.56 13.17 -2.32
CA GLN A 87 10.50 13.12 -1.23
C GLN A 87 11.84 12.68 -1.82
N PRO A 88 12.95 13.40 -1.56
CA PRO A 88 14.24 13.08 -2.18
C PRO A 88 14.76 11.76 -1.60
N GLU A 89 14.65 10.68 -2.36
CA GLU A 89 15.37 9.44 -2.05
C GLU A 89 16.87 9.68 -2.30
N ALA A 90 17.63 9.67 -1.20
CA ALA A 90 19.06 9.87 -1.17
C ALA A 90 19.75 8.82 -2.05
N LYS A 91 20.40 9.29 -3.12
CA LYS A 91 21.34 8.49 -3.90
C LYS A 91 22.43 7.99 -2.93
N GLN A 92 22.61 6.69 -2.84
CA GLN A 92 23.80 6.08 -2.23
C GLN A 92 24.79 5.78 -3.34
N ASP A 93 25.59 6.78 -3.63
CA ASP A 93 26.80 6.75 -4.42
C ASP A 93 27.91 6.06 -3.61
N GLN A 94 28.12 4.77 -3.87
CA GLN A 94 29.37 4.09 -3.53
C GLN A 94 30.27 4.05 -4.77
N GLN A 95 31.21 5.00 -4.87
CA GLN A 95 32.58 4.74 -5.32
C GLN A 95 33.47 5.99 -5.13
N GLY A 96 34.56 5.88 -4.37
CA GLY A 96 35.77 6.67 -4.61
C GLY A 96 36.35 7.49 -3.45
N LYS A 97 37.09 6.82 -2.57
CA LYS A 97 38.52 7.07 -2.27
C LYS A 97 39.10 8.46 -2.67
N LEU A 98 39.60 9.23 -1.70
CA LEU A 98 41.00 9.77 -1.59
C LEU A 98 41.11 11.03 -0.68
N GLU A 99 41.86 10.88 0.41
CA GLU A 99 42.92 11.76 0.95
C GLU A 99 42.70 13.28 1.21
N ALA A 100 42.73 13.60 2.51
CA ALA A 100 43.49 14.67 3.20
C ALA A 100 43.74 16.04 2.54
N GLY A 101 43.26 17.11 3.21
CA GLY A 101 43.73 18.49 3.05
C GLY A 101 43.15 19.42 4.12
N LYS A 102 44.02 20.16 4.82
CA LYS A 102 43.78 21.03 6.00
C LYS A 102 43.19 22.40 5.63
N ASP A 103 42.81 23.11 6.71
CA ASP A 103 42.57 24.56 6.85
C ASP A 103 41.28 25.11 6.21
N GLY A 104 40.59 26.14 6.69
CA GLY A 104 40.69 27.03 7.83
C GLY A 104 39.77 28.24 7.55
N SER A 105 39.20 28.84 8.60
CA SER A 105 38.72 30.24 8.64
C SER A 105 37.31 30.62 8.14
N SER A 106 36.47 30.94 9.14
CA SER A 106 35.68 32.19 9.30
C SER A 106 34.58 32.62 8.31
N GLY A 107 33.34 32.71 8.83
CA GLY A 107 32.69 34.02 8.97
C GLY A 107 31.41 34.34 8.15
N LYS A 108 30.36 34.67 8.91
CA LYS A 108 29.28 35.65 8.66
C LYS A 108 27.94 35.17 8.09
N LYS A 109 27.06 34.93 9.07
CA LYS A 109 25.60 35.09 9.09
C LYS A 109 25.17 36.44 8.50
N ASN A 110 24.22 36.43 7.56
CA ASN A 110 23.42 37.60 7.20
C ASN A 110 21.91 37.29 7.33
N THR A 111 21.29 38.05 8.23
CA THR A 111 19.89 38.02 8.63
C THR A 111 19.04 38.81 7.64
N TRP A 112 17.98 38.21 7.07
CA TRP A 112 16.97 38.90 6.29
C TRP A 112 15.71 39.09 7.14
N PHE A 113 15.58 40.30 7.71
CA PHE A 113 14.38 40.81 8.37
C PHE A 113 13.71 41.81 7.42
N GLY A 114 12.37 41.72 7.29
CA GLY A 114 11.48 42.87 7.09
C GLY A 114 11.22 43.36 5.66
N ARG A 115 10.01 43.06 5.17
CA ARG A 115 9.04 44.09 4.76
C ARG A 115 7.62 43.54 4.77
#